data_AF-A0A654FEE7-F1
#
_entry.id   AF-A0A654FEE7-F1
#
_cell.length_a   1.000
_cell.length_b   1.000
_cell.length_c   1.000
_cell.angle_alpha   90.00
_cell.angle_beta   90.00
_cell.angle_gamma   90.00
#
_symmetry.space_group_name_H-M   'P 1'
#
loop_
_entity.id
_entity.type
_entity.pdbx_description
1 polymer ?
#
loop_
_entity_poly.entity_id
_entity_poly.type
_entity_poly.pdbx_seq_one_letter_code
_entity_poly.pdbx_strand_id
1 'polypeptide(L)'
;MKTTPALRIFKPIIPHRPKPDSRIYVEDAWTMLKPAIRVIFLDEPQDFACCGLFNAVNKAWGEKSSGEALYKLILEECEIYISAAIQSLESQCDTDPSLFLSLLEKCWLDFRRKLQFLCSIAGGEGQTIGSHSLWDLGSELFPKHLFSAQKVRDKLLSIILQLVRDQRSFMSVDMTQLKNTTRPVMSVHMTQLNNLRGLFYGQSLYKSPFFKKPFIDCAVEFYSAEAMQFKEQSDIPLYLKRVEYVA
;
A
#
# COMPACT_ATOMS: atom_id res chain seq x y z
N MET A 1 30.72 -68.35 11.92
CA MET A 1 31.01 -67.03 11.32
C MET A 1 29.81 -66.61 10.48
N LYS A 2 29.10 -65.55 10.84
CA LYS A 2 27.95 -65.03 10.08
C LYS A 2 28.48 -64.11 8.98
N THR A 3 28.22 -64.44 7.72
CA THR A 3 28.54 -63.60 6.57
C THR A 3 27.51 -62.47 6.46
N THR A 4 27.96 -61.23 6.63
CA THR A 4 27.15 -60.04 6.44
C THR A 4 26.78 -59.90 4.96
N PRO A 5 25.49 -59.70 4.60
CA PRO A 5 25.12 -59.50 3.20
C PRO A 5 25.66 -58.16 2.71
N ALA A 6 26.31 -58.16 1.56
CA ALA A 6 26.84 -56.95 0.93
C ALA A 6 25.68 -56.00 0.56
N LEU A 7 25.66 -54.82 1.19
CA LEU A 7 24.78 -53.72 0.81
C LEU A 7 25.14 -53.27 -0.61
N ARG A 8 24.29 -53.60 -1.59
CA ARG A 8 24.38 -53.04 -2.94
C ARG A 8 23.89 -51.60 -2.91
N ILE A 9 24.82 -50.66 -2.85
CA ILE A 9 24.51 -49.24 -3.04
C ILE A 9 24.19 -49.04 -4.53
N PHE A 10 22.91 -48.89 -4.86
CA PHE A 10 22.52 -48.35 -6.16
C PHE A 10 22.94 -46.88 -6.20
N LYS A 11 24.07 -46.59 -6.86
CA LYS A 11 24.40 -45.25 -7.34
C LYS A 11 23.77 -45.10 -8.72
N PRO A 12 22.59 -44.48 -8.88
CA PRO A 12 22.08 -44.19 -10.21
C PRO A 12 23.11 -43.31 -10.92
N ILE A 13 23.59 -43.76 -12.08
CA ILE A 13 24.33 -42.91 -13.00
C ILE A 13 23.31 -41.93 -13.55
N ILE A 14 23.18 -40.78 -12.89
CA ILE A 14 22.37 -39.68 -13.41
C ILE A 14 23.18 -39.10 -14.57
N PRO A 15 22.74 -39.22 -15.84
CA PRO A 15 23.42 -38.58 -16.94
C PRO A 15 23.49 -37.08 -16.65
N HIS A 16 24.68 -36.48 -16.75
CA HIS A 16 24.84 -35.05 -16.60
C HIS A 16 24.14 -34.35 -17.78
N ARG A 17 22.83 -34.14 -17.68
CA ARG A 17 22.12 -33.25 -18.59
C ARG A 17 22.61 -31.83 -18.28
N PRO A 18 23.13 -31.08 -19.25
CA PRO A 18 23.41 -29.67 -19.02
C PRO A 18 22.13 -29.01 -18.54
N LYS A 19 22.22 -28.29 -17.41
CA LYS A 19 21.09 -27.48 -16.94
C LYS A 19 20.80 -26.45 -18.05
N PRO A 20 19.55 -26.30 -18.49
CA PRO A 20 19.16 -25.24 -19.42
C PRO A 20 19.61 -23.88 -18.87
N ASP A 21 19.92 -22.95 -19.77
CA ASP A 21 20.18 -21.55 -19.39
C ASP A 21 19.00 -21.04 -18.57
N SER A 22 19.28 -20.48 -17.40
CA SER A 22 18.25 -20.05 -16.46
C SER A 22 17.40 -18.90 -17.01
N ARG A 23 17.92 -18.18 -18.01
CA ARG A 23 17.17 -17.21 -18.82
C ARG A 23 15.92 -17.79 -19.48
N ILE A 24 15.97 -19.05 -19.93
CA ILE A 24 14.84 -19.71 -20.58
C ILE A 24 13.67 -19.83 -19.61
N TYR A 25 13.94 -20.15 -18.34
CA TYR A 25 12.89 -20.25 -17.33
C TYR A 25 12.26 -18.88 -17.00
N VAL A 26 13.05 -17.81 -17.01
CA VAL A 26 12.53 -16.44 -16.83
C VAL A 26 11.65 -16.05 -18.00
N GLU A 27 12.08 -16.29 -19.23
CA GLU A 27 11.30 -16.00 -20.44
C GLU A 27 10.01 -16.81 -20.48
N ASP A 28 10.07 -18.11 -20.23
CA ASP A 28 8.90 -18.99 -20.16
C ASP A 28 7.89 -18.51 -19.11
N ALA A 29 8.36 -18.22 -17.88
CA ALA A 29 7.51 -17.68 -16.84
C ALA A 29 6.91 -16.33 -17.24
N TRP A 30 7.71 -15.44 -17.85
CA TRP A 30 7.29 -14.10 -18.23
C TRP A 30 6.23 -14.09 -19.33
N THR A 31 6.35 -14.97 -20.33
CA THR A 31 5.38 -15.10 -21.42
C THR A 31 3.97 -15.44 -20.91
N MET A 32 3.88 -16.16 -19.79
CA MET A 32 2.61 -16.48 -19.13
C MET A 32 2.20 -15.42 -18.12
N LEU A 33 3.16 -14.86 -17.38
CA LEU A 33 2.88 -13.96 -16.26
C LEU A 33 2.47 -12.56 -16.70
N LYS A 34 3.10 -12.02 -17.74
CA LYS A 34 2.76 -10.69 -18.27
C LYS A 34 1.29 -10.54 -18.66
N PRO A 35 0.69 -11.42 -19.49
CA PRO A 35 -0.75 -11.34 -19.79
C PRO A 35 -1.61 -11.59 -18.56
N ALA A 36 -1.20 -12.48 -17.64
CA ALA A 36 -1.93 -12.70 -16.39
C ALA A 36 -1.96 -11.43 -15.50
N ILE A 37 -0.84 -10.70 -15.38
CA ILE A 37 -0.79 -9.41 -14.67
C ILE A 37 -1.79 -8.44 -15.29
N ARG A 38 -1.84 -8.33 -16.63
CA ARG A 38 -2.82 -7.49 -17.32
C ARG A 38 -4.26 -7.86 -16.93
N VAL A 39 -4.60 -9.15 -17.02
CA VAL A 39 -5.94 -9.63 -16.68
C VAL A 39 -6.31 -9.32 -15.23
N ILE A 40 -5.37 -9.54 -14.29
CA ILE A 40 -5.56 -9.23 -12.87
C ILE A 40 -5.76 -7.74 -12.64
N PHE A 41 -4.91 -6.90 -13.21
CA PHE A 41 -4.94 -5.46 -12.94
C PHE A 41 -6.09 -4.73 -13.63
N LEU A 42 -6.57 -5.25 -14.76
CA LEU A 42 -7.74 -4.74 -15.47
C LEU A 42 -9.06 -5.39 -15.04
N ASP A 43 -9.04 -6.34 -14.09
CA ASP A 43 -10.19 -7.15 -13.68
C ASP A 43 -10.91 -7.80 -14.88
N GLU A 44 -10.14 -8.27 -15.86
CA GLU A 44 -10.67 -9.01 -17.00
C GLU A 44 -11.02 -10.46 -16.61
N PRO A 45 -11.90 -11.13 -17.37
CA PRO A 45 -12.19 -12.55 -17.14
C PRO A 45 -10.92 -13.39 -17.20
N GLN A 46 -10.73 -14.23 -16.18
CA GLN A 46 -9.54 -15.08 -16.11
C GLN A 46 -9.51 -16.08 -17.27
N ASP A 47 -8.48 -15.99 -18.10
CA ASP A 47 -8.22 -16.86 -19.24
C ASP A 47 -6.94 -17.69 -19.10
N PHE A 48 -6.20 -17.54 -17.99
CA PHE A 48 -4.94 -18.23 -17.72
C PHE A 48 -5.08 -19.35 -16.67
N ALA A 49 -4.25 -20.39 -16.81
CA ALA A 49 -4.21 -21.53 -15.91
C ALA A 49 -3.25 -21.27 -14.73
N CYS A 50 -3.78 -21.07 -13.52
CA CYS A 50 -2.99 -20.78 -12.31
C CYS A 50 -1.92 -21.83 -12.02
N CYS A 51 -2.24 -23.12 -12.12
CA CYS A 51 -1.27 -24.20 -11.83
C CYS A 51 -0.09 -24.20 -12.80
N GLY A 52 -0.35 -23.96 -14.10
CA GLY A 52 0.69 -23.88 -15.11
C GLY A 52 1.62 -22.70 -14.88
N LEU A 53 1.02 -21.54 -14.59
CA LEU A 53 1.75 -20.31 -14.27
C LEU A 53 2.60 -20.45 -13.01
N PHE A 54 2.03 -20.95 -11.91
CA PHE A 54 2.73 -21.19 -10.66
C PHE A 54 3.94 -22.12 -10.86
N ASN A 55 3.78 -23.19 -11.64
CA ASN A 55 4.86 -24.11 -11.95
C ASN A 55 5.97 -23.46 -12.80
N ALA A 56 5.62 -22.64 -13.79
CA ALA A 56 6.60 -21.91 -14.59
C ALA A 56 7.39 -20.91 -13.74
N VAL A 57 6.69 -20.15 -12.89
CA VAL A 57 7.29 -19.19 -11.98
C VAL A 57 8.20 -19.88 -10.96
N ASN A 58 7.79 -21.00 -10.36
CA ASN A 58 8.64 -21.77 -9.45
C ASN A 58 9.92 -22.32 -10.10
N LYS A 59 9.88 -22.65 -11.40
CA LYS A 59 11.10 -23.03 -12.13
C LYS A 59 12.04 -21.85 -12.28
N ALA A 60 11.53 -20.66 -12.60
CA ALA A 60 12.33 -19.44 -12.68
C ALA A 60 12.94 -19.05 -11.32
N TRP A 61 12.22 -19.31 -10.22
CA TRP A 61 12.71 -19.13 -8.85
C TRP A 61 13.82 -20.10 -8.43
N GLY A 62 14.11 -21.15 -9.22
CA GLY A 62 15.14 -22.13 -8.89
C GLY A 62 16.55 -21.56 -8.80
N GLU A 63 16.83 -20.45 -9.50
CA GLU A 63 18.09 -19.70 -9.39
C GLU A 63 17.81 -18.28 -8.89
N LYS A 64 18.60 -17.82 -7.92
CA LYS A 64 18.45 -16.49 -7.32
C LYS A 64 18.48 -15.35 -8.34
N SER A 65 19.42 -15.40 -9.29
CA SER A 65 19.57 -14.38 -10.35
C SER A 65 18.34 -14.30 -11.27
N SER A 66 17.73 -15.46 -11.57
CA SER A 66 16.53 -15.57 -12.40
C SER A 66 15.29 -15.09 -11.65
N GLY A 67 15.18 -15.42 -10.36
CA GLY A 67 14.16 -14.88 -9.48
C GLY A 67 14.22 -13.35 -9.37
N GLU A 68 15.42 -12.79 -9.17
CA GLU A 68 15.63 -11.33 -9.14
C GLU A 68 15.21 -10.65 -10.46
N ALA A 69 15.57 -11.24 -11.60
CA ALA A 69 15.17 -10.73 -12.91
C ALA A 69 13.66 -10.78 -13.11
N LEU A 70 13.02 -11.92 -12.79
CA LEU A 70 11.57 -12.09 -12.92
C LEU A 70 10.81 -11.09 -12.04
N TYR A 71 11.27 -10.89 -10.81
CA TYR A 71 10.65 -9.95 -9.89
C TYR A 71 10.69 -8.52 -10.39
N LYS A 72 11.84 -8.10 -10.94
CA LYS A 72 11.98 -6.78 -11.55
C LYS A 72 10.96 -6.59 -12.69
N LEU A 73 10.81 -7.58 -13.57
CA LEU A 73 9.81 -7.55 -14.64
C LEU A 73 8.38 -7.44 -14.10
N ILE A 74 8.06 -8.20 -13.04
CA ILE A 74 6.74 -8.14 -12.38
C ILE A 74 6.46 -6.73 -11.86
N LEU A 75 7.39 -6.14 -11.11
CA LEU A 75 7.22 -4.80 -10.55
C LEU A 75 7.07 -3.75 -11.65
N GLU A 76 7.94 -3.77 -12.67
CA GLU A 76 7.90 -2.84 -13.80
C GLU A 76 6.55 -2.89 -14.54
N GLU A 77 6.00 -4.08 -14.76
CA GLU A 77 4.70 -4.23 -15.41
C GLU A 77 3.55 -3.79 -14.50
N CYS A 78 3.65 -4.01 -13.18
CA CYS A 78 2.68 -3.47 -12.22
C CYS A 78 2.68 -1.94 -12.17
N GLU A 79 3.85 -1.30 -12.26
CA GLU A 79 4.01 0.17 -12.23
C GLU A 79 3.22 0.85 -13.37
N ILE A 80 3.02 0.19 -14.52
CA ILE A 80 2.20 0.71 -15.64
C ILE A 80 0.75 0.93 -15.18
N TYR A 81 0.14 -0.09 -14.58
CA TYR A 81 -1.27 -0.03 -14.14
C TYR A 81 -1.44 0.90 -12.93
N ILE A 82 -0.47 0.91 -12.02
CA ILE A 82 -0.47 1.82 -10.86
C ILE A 82 -0.40 3.27 -11.36
N SER A 83 0.51 3.57 -12.30
CA SER A 83 0.66 4.91 -12.85
C SER A 83 -0.64 5.39 -13.52
N ALA A 84 -1.29 4.53 -14.31
CA ALA A 84 -2.58 4.84 -14.92
C ALA A 84 -3.68 5.09 -13.87
N ALA A 85 -3.73 4.29 -12.79
CA ALA A 85 -4.67 4.47 -11.70
C ALA A 85 -4.45 5.79 -10.93
N ILE A 86 -3.19 6.15 -10.68
CA ILE A 86 -2.85 7.44 -10.04
C ILE A 86 -3.19 8.63 -10.97
N GLN A 87 -2.93 8.53 -12.28
CA GLN A 87 -3.35 9.54 -13.24
C GLN A 87 -4.88 9.71 -13.28
N SER A 88 -5.62 8.60 -13.19
CA SER A 88 -7.07 8.65 -13.05
C SER A 88 -7.50 9.38 -11.78
N LEU A 89 -6.88 9.08 -10.62
CA LEU A 89 -7.13 9.82 -9.38
C LEU A 89 -6.77 11.31 -9.49
N GLU A 90 -5.68 11.65 -10.17
CA GLU A 90 -5.26 13.04 -10.38
C GLU A 90 -6.29 13.86 -11.14
N SER A 91 -6.96 13.25 -12.13
CA SER A 91 -8.09 13.88 -12.84
C SER A 91 -9.30 14.17 -11.94
N GLN A 92 -9.42 13.47 -10.80
CA GLN A 92 -10.51 13.61 -9.84
C GLN A 92 -10.17 14.55 -8.67
N CYS A 93 -8.98 15.15 -8.63
CA CYS A 93 -8.57 16.04 -7.53
C CYS A 93 -9.46 17.28 -7.37
N ASP A 94 -10.13 17.71 -8.44
CA ASP A 94 -11.03 18.88 -8.43
C ASP A 94 -12.44 18.54 -7.91
N THR A 95 -12.72 17.26 -7.61
CA THR A 95 -13.98 16.81 -7.02
C THR A 95 -14.06 17.06 -5.51
N ASP A 96 -15.25 16.85 -4.94
CA ASP A 96 -15.50 16.94 -3.50
C ASP A 96 -14.49 16.08 -2.69
N PRO A 97 -13.93 16.62 -1.58
CA PRO A 97 -13.04 15.88 -0.67
C PRO A 97 -13.49 14.47 -0.28
N SER A 98 -14.77 14.27 0.03
CA SER A 98 -15.31 12.97 0.45
C SER A 98 -15.39 11.99 -0.71
N LEU A 99 -15.74 12.49 -1.90
CA LEU A 99 -15.74 11.68 -3.13
C LEU A 99 -14.31 11.24 -3.49
N PHE A 100 -13.37 12.18 -3.48
CA PHE A 100 -11.96 11.89 -3.73
C PHE A 100 -11.40 10.84 -2.75
N LEU A 101 -11.68 10.99 -1.45
CA LEU A 101 -11.21 10.04 -0.43
C LEU A 101 -11.77 8.63 -0.66
N SER A 102 -13.04 8.53 -1.06
CA SER A 102 -13.70 7.26 -1.38
C SER A 102 -13.12 6.61 -2.64
N LEU A 103 -12.80 7.40 -3.67
CA LEU A 103 -12.13 6.91 -4.88
C LEU A 103 -10.72 6.42 -4.58
N LEU A 104 -9.96 7.16 -3.76
CA LEU A 104 -8.63 6.78 -3.32
C LEU A 104 -8.65 5.49 -2.50
N GLU A 105 -9.56 5.37 -1.54
CA GLU A 105 -9.75 4.17 -0.73
C GLU A 105 -10.05 2.96 -1.60
N LYS A 106 -11.02 3.08 -2.52
CA LYS A 106 -11.36 2.01 -3.45
C LYS A 106 -10.14 1.60 -4.28
N CYS A 107 -9.44 2.57 -4.87
CA CYS A 107 -8.26 2.33 -5.68
C CYS A 107 -7.15 1.60 -4.90
N TRP A 108 -6.92 1.99 -3.65
CA TRP A 108 -5.94 1.36 -2.77
C TRP A 108 -6.32 -0.06 -2.38
N LEU A 109 -7.57 -0.30 -2.01
CA LEU A 109 -8.05 -1.63 -1.64
C LEU A 109 -8.06 -2.58 -2.84
N ASP A 110 -8.46 -2.10 -4.02
CA ASP A 110 -8.41 -2.87 -5.26
C ASP A 110 -6.98 -3.24 -5.63
N PHE A 111 -6.04 -2.29 -5.53
CA PHE A 111 -4.62 -2.58 -5.74
C PHE A 111 -4.12 -3.68 -4.79
N ARG A 112 -4.41 -3.59 -3.49
CA ARG A 112 -3.97 -4.62 -2.52
C ARG A 112 -4.56 -5.99 -2.83
N ARG A 113 -5.84 -6.07 -3.19
CA ARG A 113 -6.47 -7.33 -3.60
C ARG A 113 -5.78 -7.92 -4.83
N LYS A 114 -5.50 -7.10 -5.84
CA LYS A 114 -4.82 -7.50 -7.08
C LYS A 114 -3.40 -7.99 -6.81
N LEU A 115 -2.64 -7.26 -5.99
CA LEU A 115 -1.31 -7.65 -5.56
C LEU A 115 -1.34 -8.96 -4.77
N GLN A 116 -2.31 -9.14 -3.86
CA GLN A 116 -2.45 -10.38 -3.09
C GLN A 116 -2.69 -11.58 -4.01
N PHE A 117 -3.55 -11.42 -5.02
CA PHE A 117 -3.79 -12.48 -5.99
C PHE A 117 -2.54 -12.77 -6.83
N LEU A 118 -1.84 -11.73 -7.30
CA LEU A 118 -0.55 -11.88 -7.99
C LEU A 118 0.49 -12.61 -7.11
N CYS A 119 0.58 -12.29 -5.82
CA CYS A 119 1.47 -13.00 -4.90
C CYS A 119 1.08 -14.47 -4.74
N SER A 120 -0.20 -14.81 -4.81
CA SER A 120 -0.63 -16.22 -4.70
C SER A 120 -0.21 -17.09 -5.90
N ILE A 121 -0.02 -16.48 -7.07
CA ILE A 121 0.39 -17.18 -8.30
C ILE A 121 1.89 -17.06 -8.60
N ALA A 122 2.52 -15.95 -8.22
CA ALA A 122 3.90 -15.62 -8.56
C ALA A 122 4.87 -15.60 -7.37
N GLY A 123 4.34 -15.58 -6.14
CA GLY A 123 5.13 -15.32 -4.94
C GLY A 123 6.04 -16.47 -4.53
N GLY A 124 5.76 -17.72 -4.90
CA GLY A 124 6.49 -18.92 -4.46
C GLY A 124 6.50 -19.09 -2.93
N GLU A 125 6.35 -20.31 -2.41
CA GLU A 125 6.44 -20.48 -0.95
C GLU A 125 7.87 -20.14 -0.47
N GLY A 126 7.98 -19.10 0.36
CA GLY A 126 9.24 -18.70 0.99
C GLY A 126 10.27 -18.04 0.06
N GLN A 127 9.90 -17.62 -1.15
CA GLN A 127 10.82 -16.92 -2.05
C GLN A 127 10.98 -15.45 -1.61
N THR A 128 12.23 -15.07 -1.33
CA THR A 128 12.60 -13.70 -0.99
C THR A 128 13.80 -13.24 -1.81
N ILE A 129 13.79 -11.97 -2.22
CA ILE A 129 14.97 -11.31 -2.76
C ILE A 129 15.60 -10.54 -1.61
N GLY A 130 16.76 -11.02 -1.15
CA GLY A 130 17.31 -10.57 0.13
C GLY A 130 16.33 -10.85 1.26
N SER A 131 15.88 -9.81 1.94
CA SER A 131 14.93 -9.87 3.06
C SER A 131 13.48 -9.60 2.67
N HIS A 132 13.16 -9.39 1.39
CA HIS A 132 11.84 -8.93 0.96
C HIS A 132 11.11 -9.94 0.07
N SER A 133 9.85 -10.20 0.39
CA SER A 133 8.92 -11.01 -0.41
C SER A 133 8.29 -10.21 -1.55
N LEU A 134 7.56 -10.86 -2.47
CA LEU A 134 6.76 -10.18 -3.52
C LEU A 134 5.76 -9.18 -2.96
N TRP A 135 5.17 -9.52 -1.83
CA TRP A 135 4.26 -8.64 -1.13
C TRP A 135 4.96 -7.38 -0.61
N ASP A 136 6.14 -7.53 0.00
CA ASP A 136 6.84 -6.41 0.65
C ASP A 136 7.17 -5.30 -0.35
N LEU A 137 7.88 -5.61 -1.44
CA LEU A 137 8.24 -4.57 -2.42
C LEU A 137 7.04 -4.13 -3.28
N GLY A 138 6.14 -5.06 -3.62
CA GLY A 138 4.91 -4.73 -4.35
C GLY A 138 4.05 -3.73 -3.59
N SER A 139 3.94 -3.87 -2.27
CA SER A 139 3.11 -3.00 -1.43
C SER A 139 3.61 -1.56 -1.36
N GLU A 140 4.88 -1.31 -1.64
CA GLU A 140 5.50 0.02 -1.66
C GLU A 140 5.27 0.77 -2.99
N LEU A 141 4.93 0.07 -4.08
CA LEU A 141 4.77 0.69 -5.40
C LEU A 141 3.66 1.75 -5.40
N PHE A 142 2.46 1.41 -4.94
CA PHE A 142 1.34 2.34 -4.98
C PHE A 142 1.57 3.61 -4.13
N PRO A 143 2.01 3.52 -2.86
CA PRO A 143 2.40 4.71 -2.09
C PRO A 143 3.46 5.55 -2.78
N LYS A 144 4.51 4.92 -3.35
CA LYS A 144 5.57 5.62 -4.09
C LYS A 144 4.99 6.45 -5.23
N HIS A 145 4.19 5.86 -6.12
CA HIS A 145 3.57 6.59 -7.24
C HIS A 145 2.59 7.67 -6.78
N LEU A 146 1.77 7.37 -5.76
CA LEU A 146 0.80 8.33 -5.21
C LEU A 146 1.49 9.58 -4.66
N PHE A 147 2.57 9.41 -3.88
CA PHE A 147 3.30 10.54 -3.29
C PHE A 147 4.25 11.22 -4.28
N SER A 148 4.54 10.63 -5.44
CA SER A 148 5.20 11.32 -6.54
C SER A 148 4.23 12.23 -7.33
N ALA A 149 2.92 11.94 -7.33
CA ALA A 149 1.91 12.75 -7.99
C ALA A 149 1.52 13.97 -7.12
N GLN A 150 2.09 15.14 -7.43
CA GLN A 150 1.97 16.36 -6.62
C GLN A 150 0.52 16.74 -6.31
N LYS A 151 -0.36 16.76 -7.31
CA LYS A 151 -1.76 17.20 -7.15
C LYS A 151 -2.54 16.25 -6.22
N VAL A 152 -2.35 14.93 -6.39
CA VAL A 152 -2.97 13.89 -5.55
C VAL A 152 -2.48 14.00 -4.12
N ARG A 153 -1.16 14.15 -3.96
CA ARG A 153 -0.48 14.31 -2.68
C ARG A 153 -0.99 15.54 -1.92
N ASP A 154 -1.06 16.71 -2.56
CA ASP A 154 -1.49 17.95 -1.93
C ASP A 154 -2.99 17.92 -1.59
N LYS A 155 -3.82 17.34 -2.47
CA LYS A 155 -5.24 17.11 -2.18
C LYS A 155 -5.40 16.22 -0.95
N LEU A 156 -4.72 15.07 -0.90
CA LEU A 156 -4.77 14.17 0.25
C LEU A 156 -4.33 14.87 1.54
N LEU A 157 -3.25 15.66 1.50
CA LEU A 157 -2.79 16.43 2.65
C LEU A 157 -3.86 17.41 3.13
N SER A 158 -4.46 18.18 2.22
CA SER A 158 -5.51 19.15 2.56
C SER A 158 -6.71 18.48 3.24
N ILE A 159 -7.11 17.30 2.76
CA ILE A 159 -8.21 16.51 3.35
C ILE A 159 -7.85 16.07 4.76
N ILE A 160 -6.65 15.50 4.96
CA ILE A 160 -6.23 15.02 6.29
C ILE A 160 -6.17 16.19 7.29
N LEU A 161 -5.61 17.34 6.89
CA LEU A 161 -5.55 18.52 7.75
C LEU A 161 -6.94 19.07 8.08
N GLN A 162 -7.86 19.08 7.11
CA GLN A 162 -9.25 19.48 7.35
C GLN A 162 -9.94 18.53 8.33
N LEU A 163 -9.80 17.21 8.15
CA LEU A 163 -10.38 16.22 9.06
C LEU A 163 -9.87 16.37 10.49
N VAL A 164 -8.57 16.63 10.66
CA VAL A 164 -7.99 16.92 11.98
C VAL A 164 -8.59 18.21 12.57
N ARG A 165 -8.68 19.29 11.78
CA ARG A 165 -9.25 20.58 12.22
C ARG A 165 -10.72 20.42 12.62
N ASP A 166 -11.49 19.69 11.84
CA ASP A 166 -12.90 19.38 12.11
C ASP A 166 -13.02 18.56 13.40
N GLN A 167 -12.24 17.49 13.54
CA GLN A 167 -12.22 16.67 14.76
C GLN A 167 -11.92 17.52 16.01
N ARG A 168 -10.96 18.44 15.94
CA ARG A 168 -10.60 19.32 17.05
C ARG A 168 -11.69 20.34 17.36
N SER A 169 -12.34 20.87 16.33
CA SER A 169 -13.50 21.77 16.48
C SER A 169 -14.68 21.06 17.15
N PHE A 170 -14.92 19.78 16.88
CA PHE A 170 -15.96 19.02 17.60
C PHE A 170 -15.63 18.76 19.08
N MET A 171 -14.35 18.71 19.44
CA MET A 171 -13.91 18.59 20.83
C MET A 171 -13.90 19.93 21.56
N SER A 172 -13.98 21.06 20.84
CA SER A 172 -13.99 22.39 21.45
C SER A 172 -15.37 22.92 21.80
N VAL A 173 -16.42 22.49 21.11
CA VAL A 173 -17.78 22.95 21.37
C VAL A 173 -18.59 21.90 22.12
N ASP A 174 -19.27 22.30 23.20
CA ASP A 174 -20.23 21.46 23.95
C ASP A 174 -21.54 21.27 23.16
N MET A 175 -21.44 20.73 21.94
CA MET A 175 -22.55 20.56 21.02
C MET A 175 -23.20 19.20 21.22
N THR A 176 -24.16 19.12 22.14
CA THR A 176 -25.08 17.98 22.24
C THR A 176 -25.93 17.79 20.97
N GLN A 177 -26.12 18.84 20.16
CA GLN A 177 -26.97 18.87 18.96
C GLN A 177 -26.27 18.40 17.66
N LEU A 178 -24.96 18.66 17.46
CA LEU A 178 -24.22 18.18 16.27
C LEU A 178 -23.84 16.68 16.33
N LYS A 179 -24.02 16.03 17.49
CA LYS A 179 -23.68 14.63 17.69
C LYS A 179 -24.42 13.67 16.76
N ASN A 180 -25.60 14.03 16.26
CA ASN A 180 -26.44 13.09 15.52
C ASN A 180 -26.11 13.00 14.02
N THR A 181 -25.63 14.08 13.39
CA THR A 181 -25.39 14.13 11.93
C THR A 181 -23.91 14.11 11.57
N THR A 182 -23.05 14.69 12.41
CA THR A 182 -21.63 14.87 12.08
C THR A 182 -20.73 13.77 12.65
N ARG A 183 -21.15 13.11 13.74
CA ARG A 183 -20.47 11.93 14.29
C ARG A 183 -20.45 10.74 13.33
N PRO A 184 -21.52 10.42 12.58
CA PRO A 184 -21.48 9.40 11.53
C PRO A 184 -20.49 9.73 10.42
N VAL A 185 -20.48 10.98 9.93
CA VAL A 185 -19.57 11.42 8.84
C VAL A 185 -18.10 11.31 9.28
N MET A 186 -17.77 11.82 10.47
CA MET A 186 -16.43 11.68 11.05
C MET A 186 -16.04 10.21 11.27
N SER A 187 -16.99 9.37 11.69
CA SER A 187 -16.77 7.92 11.83
C SER A 187 -16.43 7.28 10.49
N VAL A 188 -17.13 7.64 9.41
CA VAL A 188 -16.86 7.15 8.06
C VAL A 188 -15.46 7.57 7.64
N HIS A 189 -15.13 8.86 7.68
CA HIS A 189 -13.81 9.35 7.29
C HIS A 189 -12.67 8.71 8.11
N MET A 190 -12.88 8.46 9.41
CA MET A 190 -11.91 7.73 10.24
C MET A 190 -11.74 6.28 9.81
N THR A 191 -12.82 5.58 9.44
CA THR A 191 -12.73 4.23 8.85
C THR A 191 -11.95 4.26 7.53
N GLN A 192 -12.20 5.25 6.67
CA GLN A 192 -11.47 5.40 5.40
C GLN A 192 -9.99 5.66 5.64
N LEU A 193 -9.64 6.56 6.56
CA LEU A 193 -8.24 6.81 6.94
C LEU A 193 -7.58 5.54 7.52
N ASN A 194 -8.30 4.74 8.31
CA ASN A 194 -7.78 3.48 8.81
C ASN A 194 -7.56 2.45 7.68
N ASN A 195 -8.42 2.42 6.67
CA ASN A 195 -8.22 1.57 5.49
C ASN A 195 -7.02 2.02 4.64
N LEU A 196 -6.77 3.33 4.62
CA LEU A 196 -5.62 3.96 3.97
C LEU A 196 -4.34 3.90 4.83
N ARG A 197 -4.40 3.44 6.08
CA ARG A 197 -3.26 3.39 7.02
C ARG A 197 -2.01 2.74 6.41
N GLY A 198 -2.21 1.73 5.56
CA GLY A 198 -1.17 1.06 4.78
C GLY A 198 -0.33 1.99 3.89
N LEU A 199 -0.94 3.04 3.33
CA LEU A 199 -0.22 4.07 2.57
C LEU A 199 0.83 4.78 3.43
N PHE A 200 0.58 4.87 4.74
CA PHE A 200 1.36 5.69 5.66
C PHE A 200 2.48 4.96 6.39
N TYR A 201 2.54 3.62 6.32
CA TYR A 201 3.56 2.84 7.01
C TYR A 201 4.93 2.78 6.31
N GLY A 202 5.05 3.32 5.10
CA GLY A 202 6.33 3.36 4.38
C GLY A 202 7.32 4.40 4.93
N GLN A 203 8.61 4.18 4.65
CA GLN A 203 9.71 5.12 4.95
C GLN A 203 9.44 6.57 4.47
N SER A 204 8.55 6.73 3.48
CA SER A 204 8.26 8.00 2.81
C SER A 204 7.40 8.98 3.62
N LEU A 205 6.66 8.58 4.67
CA LEU A 205 5.73 9.51 5.35
C LEU A 205 6.16 9.97 6.74
N TYR A 206 6.56 9.06 7.63
CA TYR A 206 6.98 9.46 8.97
C TYR A 206 8.33 10.18 9.01
N LYS A 207 9.21 9.92 8.03
CA LYS A 207 10.52 10.59 7.89
C LYS A 207 10.48 11.81 6.96
N SER A 208 9.44 11.95 6.14
CA SER A 208 9.33 13.05 5.19
C SER A 208 8.70 14.28 5.83
N PRO A 209 9.22 15.49 5.55
CA PRO A 209 8.61 16.74 6.01
C PRO A 209 7.21 17.00 5.41
N PHE A 210 6.77 16.17 4.45
CA PHE A 210 5.49 16.28 3.77
C PHE A 210 4.29 16.46 4.72
N PHE A 211 4.17 15.63 5.76
CA PHE A 211 3.03 15.72 6.68
C PHE A 211 3.34 16.59 7.90
N LYS A 212 4.52 16.40 8.50
CA LYS A 212 4.88 17.00 9.80
C LYS A 212 4.77 18.52 9.78
N LYS A 213 5.39 19.19 8.80
CA LYS A 213 5.41 20.66 8.80
C LYS A 213 4.01 21.25 8.57
N PRO A 214 3.25 20.86 7.53
CA PRO A 214 1.88 21.36 7.34
C PRO A 214 0.95 21.07 8.52
N PHE A 215 1.10 19.91 9.17
CA PHE A 215 0.35 19.58 10.38
C PHE A 215 0.65 20.55 11.52
N ILE A 216 1.94 20.81 11.81
CA ILE A 216 2.34 21.74 12.87
C ILE A 216 1.89 23.16 12.55
N ASP A 217 2.09 23.62 11.31
CA ASP A 217 1.69 24.96 10.88
C ASP A 217 0.16 25.15 11.02
N CYS A 218 -0.63 24.14 10.62
CA CYS A 218 -2.09 24.13 10.81
C CYS A 218 -2.50 24.08 12.29
N ALA A 219 -1.79 23.34 13.13
CA ALA A 219 -2.07 23.27 14.57
C ALA A 219 -1.78 24.59 15.27
N VAL A 220 -0.66 25.24 14.93
CA VAL A 220 -0.31 26.57 15.45
C VAL A 220 -1.38 27.60 15.10
N GLU A 221 -1.81 27.64 13.83
CA GLU A 221 -2.89 28.53 13.39
C GLU A 221 -4.19 28.28 14.18
N PHE A 222 -4.62 27.02 14.29
CA PHE A 222 -5.84 26.64 15.00
C PHE A 222 -5.82 27.04 16.48
N TYR A 223 -4.77 26.63 17.22
CA TYR A 223 -4.69 26.90 18.66
C TYR A 223 -4.42 28.37 18.97
N SER A 224 -3.73 29.10 18.08
CA SER A 224 -3.56 30.56 18.24
C SER A 224 -4.89 31.28 18.11
N ALA A 225 -5.73 30.88 17.15
CA ALA A 225 -7.07 31.44 16.98
C ALA A 225 -7.98 31.12 18.18
N GLU A 226 -7.96 29.87 18.66
CA GLU A 226 -8.71 29.45 19.85
C GLU A 226 -8.27 30.25 21.09
N ALA A 227 -6.96 30.43 21.30
CA ALA A 227 -6.43 31.19 22.43
C ALA A 227 -6.87 32.66 22.41
N MET A 228 -6.89 33.30 21.24
CA MET A 228 -7.37 34.68 21.11
C MET A 228 -8.85 34.81 21.43
N GLN A 229 -9.70 33.89 20.92
CA GLN A 229 -11.13 33.88 21.24
C GLN A 229 -11.41 33.68 22.74
N PHE A 230 -10.74 32.70 23.36
CA PHE A 230 -10.94 32.43 24.79
C PHE A 230 -10.43 33.58 25.67
N LYS A 231 -9.34 34.24 25.30
CA LYS A 231 -8.81 35.41 26.02
C LYS A 231 -9.79 36.58 26.05
N GLU A 232 -10.59 36.75 24.99
CA GLU A 232 -11.61 37.81 24.92
C GLU A 232 -12.89 37.46 25.68
N GLN A 233 -13.19 36.17 25.88
CA GLN A 233 -14.49 35.68 26.33
C GLN A 233 -14.48 35.01 27.72
N SER A 234 -13.32 34.70 28.28
CA SER A 234 -13.19 33.84 29.48
C SER A 234 -12.26 34.43 30.54
N ASP A 235 -12.58 34.17 31.81
CA ASP A 235 -11.71 34.50 32.93
C ASP A 235 -10.51 33.51 33.03
N ILE A 236 -9.40 33.95 33.65
CA ILE A 236 -8.12 33.22 33.67
C ILE A 236 -8.26 31.76 34.13
N PRO A 237 -9.03 31.42 35.18
CA PRO A 237 -9.18 30.03 35.61
C PRO A 237 -9.85 29.12 34.57
N LEU A 238 -10.81 29.65 33.81
CA LEU A 238 -11.49 28.91 32.74
C LEU A 238 -10.56 28.69 31.54
N TYR A 239 -9.74 29.70 31.22
CA TYR A 239 -8.70 29.58 30.20
C TYR A 239 -7.68 28.49 30.55
N LEU A 240 -7.15 28.49 31.79
CA LEU A 240 -6.19 27.48 32.24
C LEU A 240 -6.77 26.07 32.21
N LYS A 241 -8.02 25.90 32.65
CA LYS A 241 -8.73 24.61 32.58
C LYS A 241 -8.92 24.12 31.13
N ARG A 242 -9.14 25.03 30.18
CA ARG A 242 -9.24 24.71 28.75
C ARG A 242 -7.90 24.26 28.18
N VAL A 243 -6.80 24.95 28.52
CA VAL A 243 -5.44 24.57 28.10
C VAL A 243 -5.08 23.17 28.60
N GLU A 244 -5.38 22.86 29.87
CA GLU A 244 -5.13 21.52 30.44
C GLU A 244 -5.96 20.42 29.77
N TYR A 245 -7.18 20.71 29.32
CA TYR A 245 -8.02 19.74 28.61
C TYR A 245 -7.54 19.43 27.18
N VAL A 246 -6.85 20.39 26.55
CA VAL A 246 -6.44 20.32 25.14
C VAL A 246 -5.00 19.80 24.98
N ALA A 247 -4.15 19.94 26.02
CA ALA A 247 -2.78 19.42 26.11
C ALA A 247 -2.71 17.89 26.17
#